data_AF-A0A6L7X4S4-F1
#
_entry.id   AF-A0A6L7X4S4-F1
#
_cell.length_a   1.000
_cell.length_b   1.000
_cell.length_c   1.000
_cell.angle_alpha   90.00
_cell.angle_beta   90.00
_cell.angle_gamma   90.00
#
_symmetry.space_group_name_H-M   'P 1'
#
loop_
_entity.id
_entity.type
_entity.pdbx_description
1 polymer ?
#
loop_
_entity_poly.entity_id
_entity_poly.type
_entity_poly.pdbx_seq_one_letter_code
_entity_poly.pdbx_strand_id
1 'polypeptide(L)'
;MKVLLDVGVSPRLRRPLREQLGVVAVESAELHNWGSLRDDELLAAAKRGGFTAFVTTDKRMAAEQPHAPVAIIAVDHGTRAGLVAGAAGIAEAIRSTRPGEHRLVPIARVRR
;
A
#
# COMPACT_ATOMS: atom_id res chain seq x y z
N MET A 1 -12.59 6.23 2.21
CA MET A 1 -11.19 6.01 1.76
C MET A 1 -11.00 4.52 1.45
N LYS A 2 -10.38 4.17 0.31
CA LYS A 2 -10.07 2.78 -0.06
C LYS A 2 -8.56 2.61 -0.23
N VAL A 3 -8.01 1.53 0.32
CA VAL A 3 -6.57 1.24 0.25
C VAL A 3 -6.34 -0.05 -0.54
N LEU A 4 -5.43 0.01 -1.51
CA LEU A 4 -5.01 -1.14 -2.30
C LEU A 4 -3.65 -1.63 -1.79
N LEU A 5 -3.54 -2.94 -1.55
CA LEU A 5 -2.28 -3.61 -1.25
C LEU A 5 -1.74 -4.26 -2.53
N ASP A 6 -0.47 -4.05 -2.79
CA ASP A 6 0.26 -4.75 -3.84
C ASP A 6 0.31 -6.27 -3.60
N VAL A 7 0.57 -7.05 -4.65
CA VAL A 7 0.72 -8.51 -4.57
C VAL A 7 1.86 -8.91 -3.63
N GLY A 8 2.95 -8.13 -3.59
CA GLY A 8 4.07 -8.35 -2.67
C GLY A 8 3.76 -8.06 -1.20
N VAL A 9 2.63 -7.42 -0.89
CA VAL A 9 2.26 -7.03 0.48
C VAL A 9 1.34 -8.07 1.09
N SER A 10 1.71 -8.57 2.27
CA SER A 10 0.94 -9.63 2.95
C SER A 10 -0.53 -9.25 3.14
N PRO A 11 -1.49 -10.08 2.67
CA PRO A 11 -2.93 -9.84 2.87
C PRO A 11 -3.36 -9.73 4.34
N ARG A 12 -2.56 -10.26 5.27
CA ARG A 12 -2.81 -10.17 6.71
C ARG A 12 -2.68 -8.75 7.26
N LEU A 13 -2.10 -7.82 6.51
CA LEU A 13 -2.07 -6.39 6.85
C LEU A 13 -3.46 -5.73 6.76
N ARG A 14 -4.41 -6.33 6.01
CA ARG A 14 -5.75 -5.76 5.81
C ARG A 14 -6.48 -5.48 7.11
N ARG A 15 -6.52 -6.45 8.03
CA ARG A 15 -7.26 -6.32 9.30
C ARG A 15 -6.64 -5.23 10.20
N PRO A 16 -5.33 -5.27 10.53
CA PRO A 16 -4.69 -4.21 11.30
C PRO A 16 -4.85 -2.82 10.68
N LEU A 17 -4.73 -2.68 9.35
CA LEU A 17 -4.94 -1.39 8.70
C LEU A 17 -6.38 -0.90 8.79
N ARG A 18 -7.38 -1.78 8.64
CA ARG A 18 -8.79 -1.40 8.83
C ARG A 18 -9.03 -0.91 10.25
N GLU A 19 -8.50 -1.61 11.25
CA GLU A 19 -8.60 -1.22 12.66
C GLU A 19 -7.95 0.15 12.92
N GLN A 20 -6.77 0.42 12.33
CA GLN A 20 -6.04 1.68 12.52
C GLN A 20 -6.63 2.88 11.76
N LEU A 21 -7.18 2.64 10.58
CA LEU A 21 -7.67 3.71 9.70
C LEU A 21 -9.18 3.99 9.89
N GLY A 22 -9.92 3.08 10.52
CA GLY A 22 -11.39 3.16 10.57
C GLY A 22 -12.04 3.12 9.18
N VAL A 23 -11.34 2.55 8.20
CA VAL A 23 -11.78 2.57 6.79
C VAL A 23 -12.53 1.33 6.37
N VAL A 24 -13.41 1.54 5.40
CA VAL A 24 -14.38 0.55 4.93
C VAL A 24 -13.74 -0.51 4.04
N ALA A 25 -12.67 -0.20 3.29
CA ALA A 25 -12.09 -1.14 2.34
C ALA A 25 -10.55 -1.06 2.26
N VAL A 26 -9.93 -2.17 2.65
CA VAL A 26 -8.52 -2.51 2.36
C VAL A 26 -8.55 -3.80 1.55
N GLU A 27 -8.10 -3.74 0.30
CA GLU A 27 -8.18 -4.82 -0.70
C GLU A 27 -6.76 -5.11 -1.24
N SER A 28 -6.54 -6.24 -1.91
CA SER A 28 -5.25 -6.53 -2.55
C SER A 28 -5.40 -6.66 -4.06
N ALA A 29 -4.39 -6.24 -4.81
CA ALA A 29 -4.30 -6.40 -6.26
C ALA A 29 -4.49 -7.86 -6.70
N GLU A 30 -4.01 -8.81 -5.90
CA GLU A 30 -4.22 -10.25 -6.10
C GLU A 30 -5.72 -10.63 -6.19
N LEU A 31 -6.59 -10.05 -5.35
CA LEU A 31 -8.03 -10.34 -5.38
C LEU A 31 -8.72 -9.84 -6.66
N HIS A 32 -8.10 -8.87 -7.33
CA HIS A 32 -8.61 -8.30 -8.57
C HIS A 32 -7.98 -8.96 -9.81
N ASN A 33 -7.16 -10.00 -9.62
CA ASN A 33 -6.33 -10.60 -10.66
C ASN A 33 -5.42 -9.56 -11.37
N TRP A 34 -4.98 -8.53 -10.64
CA TRP A 34 -4.14 -7.46 -11.18
C TRP A 34 -2.64 -7.74 -11.10
N GLY A 35 -2.23 -8.95 -10.71
CA GLY A 35 -0.81 -9.30 -10.58
C GLY A 35 -0.02 -9.34 -11.88
N SER A 36 -0.69 -9.32 -13.04
CA SER A 36 -0.05 -9.21 -14.35
C SER A 36 -0.08 -7.79 -14.93
N LEU A 37 -0.70 -6.83 -14.24
CA LEU A 37 -0.70 -5.44 -14.70
C LEU A 37 0.68 -4.82 -14.50
N ARG A 38 1.07 -3.96 -15.43
CA ARG A 38 2.22 -3.07 -15.25
C ARG A 38 1.90 -2.01 -14.21
N ASP A 39 2.92 -1.37 -13.66
CA ASP A 39 2.76 -0.41 -12.57
C ASP A 39 1.82 0.76 -12.92
N ASP A 40 1.96 1.31 -14.13
CA ASP A 40 1.10 2.37 -14.65
C ASP A 40 -0.36 1.90 -14.77
N GLU A 41 -0.58 0.69 -15.29
CA GLU A 41 -1.89 0.07 -15.43
C GLU A 41 -2.53 -0.24 -14.07
N LEU A 42 -1.73 -0.72 -13.12
CA LEU A 42 -2.14 -1.03 -11.76
C LEU A 42 -2.59 0.24 -11.03
N LEU A 43 -1.82 1.32 -11.11
CA LEU A 43 -2.17 2.60 -10.50
C LEU A 43 -3.40 3.23 -11.18
N ALA A 44 -3.52 3.12 -12.50
CA ALA A 44 -4.72 3.55 -13.21
C ALA A 44 -5.96 2.73 -12.81
N ALA A 45 -5.83 1.41 -12.66
CA ALA A 45 -6.88 0.53 -12.17
C ALA A 45 -7.27 0.87 -10.72
N ALA A 46 -6.27 1.15 -9.86
CA ALA A 46 -6.49 1.63 -8.51
C ALA A 46 -7.32 2.92 -8.49
N LYS A 47 -6.96 3.91 -9.32
CA LYS A 47 -7.74 5.15 -9.45
C LYS A 47 -9.19 4.87 -9.87
N ARG A 48 -9.39 4.07 -10.93
CA ARG A 48 -10.74 3.70 -11.42
C ARG A 48 -11.56 2.94 -10.38
N GLY A 49 -10.90 2.12 -9.55
CA GLY A 49 -11.52 1.38 -8.44
C GLY A 49 -11.84 2.22 -7.20
N GLY A 50 -11.61 3.54 -7.26
CA GLY A 50 -11.84 4.47 -6.16
C GLY A 50 -10.83 4.37 -5.02
N PHE A 51 -9.67 3.75 -5.28
CA PHE A 51 -8.58 3.68 -4.31
C PHE A 51 -7.88 5.03 -4.21
N THR A 52 -7.53 5.41 -2.99
CA THR A 52 -6.87 6.70 -2.70
C THR A 52 -5.42 6.50 -2.29
N ALA A 53 -5.07 5.30 -1.82
CA ALA A 53 -3.71 4.91 -1.46
C ALA A 53 -3.38 3.50 -1.95
N PHE A 54 -2.14 3.30 -2.35
CA PHE A 54 -1.53 2.05 -2.77
C PHE A 54 -0.34 1.74 -1.86
N VAL A 55 -0.29 0.54 -1.29
CA VAL A 55 0.79 0.09 -0.42
C VAL A 55 1.60 -0.98 -1.15
N THR A 56 2.90 -0.79 -1.30
CA THR A 56 3.79 -1.69 -2.04
C THR A 56 5.10 -1.95 -1.31
N THR A 57 5.76 -3.06 -1.61
CA THR A 57 7.16 -3.31 -1.21
C THR A 57 8.17 -2.74 -2.20
N ASP A 58 7.72 -2.25 -3.36
CA ASP A 58 8.58 -1.61 -4.34
C ASP A 58 8.85 -0.14 -3.97
N LYS A 59 10.13 0.15 -3.68
CA LYS A 59 10.59 1.49 -3.28
C LYS A 59 10.86 2.40 -4.47
N ARG A 60 10.91 1.85 -5.69
CA ARG A 60 11.19 2.59 -6.92
C ARG A 60 9.93 3.11 -7.58
N MET A 61 8.77 2.56 -7.23
CA MET A 61 7.45 2.92 -7.76
C MET A 61 7.24 4.44 -7.90
N ALA A 62 7.70 5.24 -6.94
CA ALA A 62 7.54 6.69 -7.02
C ALA A 62 8.51 7.42 -7.96
N ALA A 63 9.74 6.93 -8.08
CA ALA A 63 10.68 7.45 -9.05
C ALA A 63 10.23 7.11 -10.49
N GLU A 64 9.58 5.95 -10.64
CA GLU A 64 9.07 5.47 -11.92
C GLU A 64 7.68 6.05 -12.26
N GLN A 65 6.90 6.47 -11.25
CA GLN A 65 5.53 6.99 -11.39
C GLN A 65 5.35 8.36 -10.70
N PRO A 66 6.04 9.42 -11.13
CA PRO A 66 6.01 10.74 -10.49
C PRO A 66 4.63 11.44 -10.54
N HIS A 67 3.71 10.94 -11.36
CA HIS A 67 2.34 11.46 -11.50
C HIS A 67 1.29 10.42 -11.11
N ALA A 68 1.62 9.57 -10.13
CA ALA A 68 0.71 8.52 -9.68
C ALA A 68 -0.66 9.11 -9.29
N PRO A 69 -1.77 8.53 -9.78
CA PRO A 69 -3.11 9.05 -9.51
C PRO A 69 -3.62 8.78 -8.08
N VAL A 70 -2.84 8.06 -7.27
CA VAL A 70 -3.13 7.67 -5.88
C VAL A 70 -1.88 7.91 -5.04
N ALA A 71 -2.03 7.96 -3.71
CA ALA A 71 -0.87 8.04 -2.81
C ALA A 71 -0.10 6.72 -2.83
N ILE A 72 1.24 6.75 -2.89
CA ILE A 72 2.05 5.52 -2.86
C ILE A 72 2.77 5.41 -1.52
N ILE A 73 2.55 4.31 -0.81
CA ILE A 73 3.16 4.00 0.47
C ILE A 73 4.08 2.79 0.28
N ALA A 74 5.38 3.03 0.14
CA ALA A 74 6.36 1.96 0.08
C ALA A 74 6.72 1.50 1.49
N VAL A 75 6.68 0.19 1.75
CA VAL A 75 7.17 -0.41 2.99
C VAL A 75 8.57 -0.98 2.75
N ASP A 76 9.53 -0.65 3.60
CA ASP A 76 10.94 -1.01 3.35
C ASP A 76 11.23 -2.53 3.41
N HIS A 77 10.37 -3.28 4.12
CA HIS A 77 10.46 -4.70 4.38
C HIS A 77 9.06 -5.33 4.49
N GLY A 78 8.85 -6.42 3.76
CA GLY A 78 7.56 -7.12 3.67
C GLY A 78 7.35 -8.27 4.66
N THR A 79 8.18 -8.41 5.70
CA THR A 79 7.98 -9.54 6.64
C THR A 79 6.62 -9.42 7.31
N ARG A 80 5.87 -10.52 7.34
CA ARG A 80 4.51 -10.52 7.90
C ARG A 80 4.45 -9.93 9.31
N ALA A 81 5.34 -10.34 10.21
CA ALA A 81 5.36 -9.86 11.59
C ALA A 81 5.68 -8.36 11.65
N GLY A 82 6.66 -7.90 10.85
CA GLY A 82 7.00 -6.49 10.75
C GLY A 82 5.85 -5.64 10.24
N LEU A 83 5.17 -6.05 9.15
CA LEU A 83 4.04 -5.30 8.59
C LEU A 83 2.89 -5.15 9.57
N VAL A 84 2.56 -6.21 10.32
CA VAL A 84 1.50 -6.17 11.33
C VAL A 84 1.90 -5.26 12.50
N ALA A 85 3.14 -5.37 12.99
CA ALA A 85 3.65 -4.50 14.06
C ALA A 85 3.73 -3.01 13.62
N GLY A 86 4.06 -2.77 12.35
CA GLY A 86 4.17 -1.45 11.75
C GLY A 86 2.85 -0.87 11.22
N ALA A 87 1.71 -1.54 11.44
CA ALA A 87 0.43 -1.14 10.85
C ALA A 87 0.01 0.29 11.21
N ALA A 88 0.29 0.74 12.44
CA ALA A 88 0.00 2.12 12.86
C ALA A 88 0.82 3.16 12.07
N GLY A 89 2.11 2.88 11.83
CA GLY A 89 2.97 3.76 11.04
C GLY A 89 2.56 3.81 9.57
N ILE A 90 2.16 2.67 9.00
CA ILE A 90 1.59 2.60 7.64
C ILE A 90 0.28 3.39 7.57
N ALA A 91 -0.61 3.25 8.55
CA ALA A 91 -1.86 3.98 8.62
C ALA A 91 -1.65 5.50 8.69
N GLU A 92 -0.68 5.95 9.48
CA GLU A 92 -0.33 7.37 9.56
C GLU A 92 0.24 7.91 8.26
N ALA A 93 1.08 7.13 7.58
CA ALA A 93 1.57 7.47 6.26
C ALA A 93 0.41 7.59 5.25
N ILE A 94 -0.55 6.67 5.26
CA ILE A 94 -1.74 6.73 4.40
C ILE A 94 -2.56 8.00 4.67
N ARG A 95 -2.77 8.39 5.94
CA ARG A 95 -3.55 9.59 6.29
C ARG A 95 -2.89 10.89 5.83
N SER A 96 -1.56 10.93 5.84
CA SER A 96 -0.79 12.15 5.62
C SER A 96 -0.26 12.31 4.19
N THR A 97 -0.33 11.27 3.35
CA THR A 97 0.20 11.29 1.98
C THR A 97 -0.92 11.56 0.98
N ARG A 98 -0.72 12.51 0.08
CA ARG A 98 -1.71 12.89 -0.94
C ARG A 98 -1.53 12.08 -2.24
N PRO A 99 -2.55 12.01 -3.11
CA PRO A 99 -2.37 11.45 -4.45
C PRO A 99 -1.21 12.12 -5.20
N GLY A 100 -0.38 11.30 -5.85
CA GLY A 100 0.85 11.77 -6.53
C GLY A 100 2.06 11.91 -5.61
N GLU A 101 1.87 11.82 -4.29
CA GLU A 101 2.97 11.77 -3.34
C GLU A 101 3.37 10.33 -3.03
N HIS A 102 4.63 10.19 -2.65
CA HIS A 102 5.21 8.93 -2.21
C HIS A 102 5.81 9.04 -0.82
N ARG A 103 5.58 8.01 -0.02
CA ARG A 103 6.15 7.92 1.32
C ARG A 103 6.73 6.54 1.58
N LEU A 104 7.99 6.51 2.00
CA LEU A 104 8.64 5.33 2.51
C LEU A 104 8.34 5.17 4.01
N VAL A 105 7.91 3.98 4.40
CA VAL A 105 7.63 3.58 5.79
C VAL A 105 8.63 2.51 6.20
N PRO A 106 9.53 2.82 7.14
CA PRO A 106 10.41 1.82 7.73
C PRO A 106 9.63 0.78 8.54
N ILE A 107 9.89 -0.50 8.31
CA ILE A 107 9.28 -1.63 8.98
C ILE A 107 10.36 -2.39 9.75
N ALA A 108 10.15 -2.51 11.06
CA ALA A 108 11.09 -3.20 11.92
C ALA A 108 11.33 -4.65 11.46
N ARG A 109 12.61 -5.02 11.37
CA ARG A 109 12.99 -6.42 11.17
C ARG A 109 12.76 -7.18 12.47
N VAL A 110 11.64 -7.88 12.56
CA VAL A 110 11.42 -8.84 13.64
C VAL A 110 12.32 -10.04 13.37
N ARG A 111 13.42 -10.18 14.13
CA ARG A 111 14.20 -11.42 14.13
C ARG A 111 13.30 -12.51 14.72
N ARG A 112 13.16 -13.61 13.98
CA ARG A 112 12.47 -14.82 14.49
C ARG A 112 13.24 -15.42 15.64
#